data_AF-A0A0D0E1J7-F1
#
_entry.id   AF-A0A0D0E1J7-F1
#
_cell.length_a   1.000
_cell.length_b   1.000
_cell.length_c   1.000
_cell.angle_alpha   90.00
_cell.angle_beta   90.00
_cell.angle_gamma   90.00
#
_symmetry.space_group_name_H-M   'P 1'
#
loop_
_entity.id
_entity.type
_entity.pdbx_description
1 polymer ?
#
loop_
_entity_poly.entity_id
_entity_poly.type
_entity_poly.pdbx_seq_one_letter_code
_entity_poly.pdbx_strand_id
1 'polypeptide(L)'
;MDILDEYYGGNNHILVFDNATTHLKRADTALSAHKMPKHTPKEGNNWGVEVNTTGENGKPVYTANGRICKIKVPMADGTFDGKAQPLYSPLNHRRAGVFKGMAVILEECGFEDAINLKAQCKDFKFMKDATHCCCCRILYTQPDFVMVELLLETH
;
A
#
# COMPACT_ATOMS: atom_id res chain seq x y z
N MET A 1 -2.79 -18.44 -16.89
CA MET A 1 -2.11 -19.75 -16.74
C MET A 1 -1.89 -20.38 -18.13
N ASP A 2 -1.65 -19.55 -19.13
CA ASP A 2 -2.00 -19.90 -20.52
C ASP A 2 -1.02 -20.93 -21.13
N ILE A 3 0.21 -20.97 -20.64
CA ILE A 3 1.24 -21.94 -21.05
C ILE A 3 0.87 -23.37 -20.62
N LEU A 4 0.28 -23.55 -19.44
CA LEU A 4 -0.08 -24.89 -18.98
C LEU A 4 -1.29 -25.43 -19.74
N ASP A 5 -2.26 -24.57 -20.02
CA ASP A 5 -3.45 -24.93 -20.80
C ASP A 5 -3.09 -25.22 -22.27
N GLU A 6 -2.20 -24.42 -22.87
CA GLU A 6 -1.77 -24.56 -24.27
C GLU A 6 -0.94 -25.84 -24.51
N TYR A 7 0.02 -26.14 -23.62
CA TYR A 7 0.97 -27.24 -23.85
C TYR A 7 0.65 -28.51 -23.06
N TYR A 8 -0.18 -28.41 -22.01
CA TYR A 8 -0.41 -29.49 -21.05
C TYR A 8 -1.85 -29.54 -20.51
N GLY A 9 -2.85 -29.10 -21.30
CA GLY A 9 -4.26 -28.96 -20.86
C GLY A 9 -5.00 -30.25 -20.45
N GLY A 10 -4.36 -31.42 -20.55
CA GLY A 10 -4.91 -32.70 -20.06
C GLY A 10 -4.41 -33.13 -18.68
N ASN A 11 -3.51 -32.37 -18.06
CA ASN A 11 -2.86 -32.75 -16.80
C ASN A 11 -3.27 -31.79 -15.66
N ASN A 12 -3.37 -32.34 -14.44
CA ASN A 12 -3.46 -31.52 -13.24
C ASN A 12 -2.06 -31.03 -12.86
N HIS A 13 -1.89 -29.70 -12.80
CA HIS A 13 -0.62 -29.07 -12.44
C HIS A 13 -0.66 -28.57 -11.00
N ILE A 14 0.36 -28.89 -10.22
CA ILE A 14 0.57 -28.32 -8.88
C ILE A 14 1.84 -27.48 -8.94
N LEU A 15 1.69 -26.16 -8.81
CA LEU A 15 2.80 -25.22 -8.72
C LEU A 15 3.11 -24.99 -7.23
N VAL A 16 4.31 -25.38 -6.81
CA VAL A 16 4.79 -25.17 -5.44
C VAL A 16 5.87 -24.11 -5.49
N PHE A 17 5.65 -23.01 -4.77
CA PHE A 17 6.64 -21.97 -4.55
C PHE A 17 7.16 -22.05 -3.12
N ASP A 18 8.42 -21.69 -2.91
CA ASP A 18 8.91 -21.52 -1.55
C ASP A 18 8.43 -20.17 -0.97
N ASN A 19 8.37 -20.07 0.35
CA ASN A 19 8.05 -18.81 1.03
C ASN A 19 9.29 -17.89 1.14
N ALA A 20 10.24 -17.97 0.20
CA ALA A 20 11.39 -17.09 0.22
C ALA A 20 10.92 -15.64 0.08
N THR A 21 11.59 -14.72 0.79
CA THR A 21 11.20 -13.30 0.84
C THR A 21 11.22 -12.61 -0.53
N THR A 22 11.91 -13.21 -1.52
CA THR A 22 11.95 -12.79 -2.92
C THR A 22 10.60 -12.92 -3.64
N HIS A 23 9.70 -13.76 -3.14
CA HIS A 23 8.36 -14.00 -3.70
C HIS A 23 7.26 -13.13 -3.05
N LEU A 24 7.61 -12.33 -2.03
CA LEU A 24 6.65 -11.49 -1.30
C LEU A 24 6.32 -10.16 -2.01
N LYS A 25 6.43 -10.09 -3.34
CA LYS A 25 6.10 -8.86 -4.07
C LYS A 25 4.58 -8.64 -4.04
N ARG A 26 4.16 -7.55 -3.41
CA ARG A 26 2.78 -7.04 -3.43
C ARG A 26 2.55 -6.19 -4.70
N ALA A 27 1.29 -5.97 -5.04
CA ALA A 27 0.93 -5.04 -6.11
C ALA A 27 1.49 -3.64 -5.83
N ASP A 28 1.84 -2.91 -6.89
CA ASP A 28 2.56 -1.63 -6.78
C ASP A 28 1.74 -0.56 -6.01
N THR A 29 0.42 -0.66 -6.00
CA THR A 29 -0.51 0.23 -5.28
C THR A 29 -1.05 -0.37 -3.98
N ALA A 30 -0.56 -1.54 -3.56
CA ALA A 30 -1.10 -2.26 -2.43
C ALA A 30 -0.89 -1.51 -1.10
N LEU A 31 -1.73 -1.84 -0.11
CA LEU A 31 -1.71 -1.19 1.20
C LEU A 31 -0.37 -1.37 1.92
N SER A 32 0.12 -0.28 2.49
CA SER A 32 1.33 -0.26 3.31
C SER A 32 1.33 0.91 4.27
N ALA A 33 1.56 0.63 5.55
CA ALA A 33 1.71 1.67 6.57
C ALA A 33 3.05 2.43 6.46
N HIS A 34 3.96 1.97 5.62
CA HIS A 34 5.32 2.48 5.56
C HIS A 34 5.40 3.81 4.79
N LYS A 35 6.08 4.81 5.35
CA LYS A 35 6.25 6.17 4.77
C LYS A 35 4.97 7.00 4.61
N MET A 36 3.82 6.54 5.11
CA MET A 36 2.60 7.34 5.14
C MET A 36 2.80 8.60 6.01
N PRO A 37 2.46 9.81 5.52
CA PRO A 37 2.48 11.02 6.34
C PRO A 37 1.45 10.96 7.45
N LYS A 38 1.80 11.44 8.65
CA LYS A 38 0.84 11.54 9.76
C LYS A 38 -0.29 12.52 9.45
N HIS A 39 0.07 13.69 8.93
CA HIS A 39 -0.86 14.77 8.63
C HIS A 39 -1.18 14.78 7.15
N THR A 40 -2.37 15.29 6.82
CA THR A 40 -2.71 15.63 5.44
C THR A 40 -1.61 16.53 4.86
N PRO A 41 -1.08 16.26 3.65
CA PRO A 41 -0.07 17.12 3.01
C PRO A 41 -0.50 18.59 2.93
N LYS A 42 0.41 19.51 2.64
CA LYS A 42 0.03 20.93 2.40
C LYS A 42 -0.56 21.08 0.99
N GLU A 43 -1.39 22.10 0.77
CA GLU A 43 -1.87 22.44 -0.58
C GLU A 43 -0.69 22.60 -1.56
N GLY A 44 -0.86 22.12 -2.79
CA GLY A 44 0.21 22.06 -3.80
C GLY A 44 1.15 20.84 -3.69
N ASN A 45 1.07 20.06 -2.61
CA ASN A 45 1.78 18.81 -2.45
C ASN A 45 0.80 17.65 -2.18
N ASN A 46 1.15 16.46 -2.64
CA ASN A 46 0.41 15.24 -2.31
C ASN A 46 1.38 14.10 -2.01
N TRP A 47 0.86 13.08 -1.33
CA TRP A 47 1.57 11.84 -1.09
C TRP A 47 0.94 10.72 -1.90
N GLY A 48 1.77 9.79 -2.35
CA GLY A 48 1.40 8.61 -3.12
C GLY A 48 2.57 7.65 -3.19
N VAL A 49 2.32 6.42 -3.64
CA VAL A 49 3.34 5.39 -3.80
C VAL A 49 4.11 5.65 -5.09
N GLU A 50 5.44 5.53 -5.03
CA GLU A 50 6.27 5.64 -6.23
C GLU A 50 6.27 4.32 -6.98
N VAL A 51 5.77 4.35 -8.22
CA VAL A 51 5.71 3.19 -9.11
C VAL A 51 6.51 3.47 -10.37
N ASN A 52 7.10 2.41 -10.93
CA ASN A 52 7.89 2.52 -12.16
C ASN A 52 6.95 2.83 -13.33
N THR A 53 7.28 3.84 -14.11
CA THR A 53 6.53 4.18 -15.31
C THR A 53 6.76 3.11 -16.37
N THR A 54 5.68 2.57 -16.90
CA THR A 54 5.69 1.58 -17.97
C THR A 54 5.18 2.25 -19.25
N GLY A 55 5.90 2.09 -20.37
CA GLY A 55 5.47 2.60 -21.67
C GLY A 55 4.38 1.74 -22.28
N GLU A 56 3.82 2.16 -23.42
CA GLU A 56 2.78 1.43 -24.16
C GLU A 56 3.18 -0.01 -24.55
N ASN A 57 4.49 -0.27 -24.61
CA ASN A 57 5.07 -1.57 -24.92
C ASN A 57 5.28 -2.49 -23.70
N GLY A 58 4.79 -2.11 -22.51
CA GLY A 58 4.97 -2.87 -21.29
C GLY A 58 6.39 -2.80 -20.68
N LYS A 59 7.29 -1.98 -21.24
CA LYS A 59 8.67 -1.85 -20.75
C LYS A 59 8.85 -0.61 -19.84
N PRO A 60 9.78 -0.65 -18.88
CA PRO A 60 10.10 0.51 -18.05
C PRO A 60 10.57 1.69 -18.90
N VAL A 61 10.08 2.89 -18.59
CA VAL A 61 10.56 4.13 -19.19
C VAL A 61 11.81 4.59 -18.44
N TYR A 62 12.84 5.02 -19.16
CA TYR A 62 14.09 5.50 -18.57
C TYR A 62 14.24 7.01 -18.77
N THR A 63 14.78 7.66 -17.75
CA THR A 63 15.25 9.05 -17.81
C THR A 63 16.50 9.15 -18.68
N ALA A 64 16.85 10.37 -19.13
CA ALA A 64 18.07 10.63 -19.90
C ALA A 64 19.37 10.13 -19.23
N ASN A 65 19.34 9.96 -17.90
CA ASN A 65 20.47 9.48 -17.10
C ASN A 65 20.48 7.95 -16.91
N GLY A 66 19.62 7.20 -17.62
CA GLY A 66 19.52 5.73 -17.55
C GLY A 66 18.84 5.19 -16.29
N ARG A 67 18.23 6.03 -15.46
CA ARG A 67 17.40 5.58 -14.31
C ARG A 67 15.95 5.39 -14.73
N ILE A 68 15.27 4.39 -14.18
CA ILE A 68 13.83 4.16 -14.40
C ILE A 68 13.03 5.38 -13.92
N CYS A 69 12.14 5.88 -14.78
CA CYS A 69 11.17 6.92 -14.46
C CYS A 69 10.17 6.39 -13.43
N LYS A 70 9.84 7.22 -12.44
CA LYS A 70 8.83 6.90 -11.43
C LYS A 70 7.73 7.95 -11.44
N ILE A 71 6.50 7.49 -11.26
CA ILE A 71 5.33 8.34 -11.03
C ILE A 71 4.80 8.08 -9.61
N LYS A 72 4.13 9.07 -9.04
CA LYS A 72 3.39 8.90 -7.78
C LYS A 72 1.94 8.58 -8.08
N VAL A 73 1.45 7.49 -7.54
CA VAL A 73 0.07 7.04 -7.69
C VAL A 73 -0.62 6.90 -6.33
N PRO A 74 -1.95 7.06 -6.25
CA PRO A 74 -2.69 6.73 -5.04
C PRO A 74 -2.52 5.26 -4.67
N MET A 75 -2.45 5.01 -3.37
CA MET A 75 -2.56 3.66 -2.81
C MET A 75 -4.02 3.19 -2.93
N ALA A 76 -4.23 1.88 -3.01
CA ALA A 76 -5.55 1.29 -2.90
C ALA A 76 -6.24 1.71 -1.59
N ASP A 77 -7.58 1.71 -1.61
CA ASP A 77 -8.36 1.99 -0.40
C ASP A 77 -8.19 0.85 0.61
N GLY A 78 -8.29 1.22 1.90
CA GLY A 78 -8.30 0.28 3.00
C GLY A 78 -9.69 -0.34 3.20
N THR A 79 -9.77 -1.24 4.17
CA THR A 79 -11.05 -1.66 4.73
C THR A 79 -10.97 -1.69 6.24
N PHE A 80 -12.01 -1.17 6.91
CA PHE A 80 -12.11 -1.16 8.36
C PHE A 80 -13.53 -1.61 8.76
N ASP A 81 -13.63 -2.58 9.66
CA ASP A 81 -14.90 -3.22 10.07
C ASP A 81 -15.80 -3.63 8.88
N GLY A 82 -15.17 -4.18 7.83
CA GLY A 82 -15.86 -4.63 6.61
C GLY A 82 -16.36 -3.50 5.69
N LYS A 83 -16.05 -2.24 5.99
CA LYS A 83 -16.37 -1.09 5.14
C LYS A 83 -15.13 -0.58 4.42
N ALA A 84 -15.31 -0.11 3.19
CA ALA A 84 -14.25 0.59 2.47
C ALA A 84 -13.80 1.82 3.28
N GLN A 85 -12.48 1.98 3.44
CA GLN A 85 -11.86 3.10 4.13
C GLN A 85 -10.96 3.87 3.16
N PRO A 86 -11.50 4.90 2.50
CA PRO A 86 -10.73 5.68 1.53
C PRO A 86 -9.56 6.41 2.18
N LEU A 87 -8.36 6.21 1.64
CA LEU A 87 -7.15 6.87 2.16
C LEU A 87 -6.96 8.28 1.59
N TYR A 88 -7.67 8.59 0.51
CA TYR A 88 -7.64 9.85 -0.20
C TYR A 88 -9.01 10.54 -0.09
N SER A 89 -9.01 11.87 -0.13
CA SER A 89 -10.26 12.63 -0.06
C SER A 89 -11.10 12.39 -1.32
N PRO A 90 -12.44 12.24 -1.20
CA PRO A 90 -13.30 11.98 -2.34
C PRO A 90 -13.37 13.18 -3.29
N LEU A 91 -13.84 12.93 -4.52
CA LEU A 91 -13.88 13.94 -5.58
C LEU A 91 -14.69 15.20 -5.23
N ASN A 92 -15.70 15.05 -4.38
CA ASN A 92 -16.60 16.12 -3.94
C ASN A 92 -16.07 16.91 -2.72
N HIS A 93 -14.79 16.78 -2.38
CA HIS A 93 -14.17 17.45 -1.25
C HIS A 93 -13.25 18.59 -1.71
N ARG A 94 -13.11 19.66 -0.90
CA ARG A 94 -12.15 20.76 -1.19
C ARG A 94 -10.73 20.25 -1.45
N ARG A 95 -10.38 19.13 -0.83
CA ARG A 95 -9.07 18.47 -0.95
C ARG A 95 -9.11 17.19 -1.80
N ALA A 96 -10.00 17.10 -2.79
CA ALA A 96 -10.19 15.92 -3.64
C ALA A 96 -8.86 15.29 -4.12
N GLY A 97 -8.76 13.97 -4.01
CA GLY A 97 -7.58 13.20 -4.41
C GLY A 97 -6.35 13.38 -3.52
N VAL A 98 -6.41 14.21 -2.46
CA VAL A 98 -5.30 14.39 -1.52
C VAL A 98 -5.35 13.33 -0.43
N PHE A 99 -4.19 12.74 -0.14
CA PHE A 99 -4.01 11.79 0.94
C PHE A 99 -4.41 12.40 2.29
N LYS A 100 -5.27 11.73 3.05
CA LYS A 100 -5.86 12.26 4.30
C LYS A 100 -4.85 12.43 5.43
N GLY A 101 -3.81 11.60 5.47
CA GLY A 101 -2.89 11.52 6.61
C GLY A 101 -3.32 10.44 7.61
N MET A 102 -2.36 9.74 8.20
CA MET A 102 -2.65 8.61 9.10
C MET A 102 -3.53 9.00 10.29
N ALA A 103 -3.36 10.20 10.88
CA ALA A 103 -4.15 10.61 12.04
C ALA A 103 -5.64 10.71 11.68
N VAL A 104 -5.98 11.34 10.55
CA VAL A 104 -7.37 11.47 10.08
C VAL A 104 -7.97 10.10 9.75
N ILE A 105 -7.23 9.25 9.05
CA ILE A 105 -7.69 7.89 8.71
C ILE A 105 -7.98 7.08 9.97
N LEU A 106 -7.14 7.21 11.00
CA LEU A 106 -7.32 6.51 12.27
C LEU A 106 -8.50 7.05 13.09
N GLU A 107 -8.69 8.37 13.14
CA GLU A 107 -9.86 8.99 13.78
C GLU A 107 -11.17 8.57 13.09
N GLU A 108 -11.20 8.50 11.76
CA GLU A 108 -12.34 7.96 11.00
C GLU A 108 -12.63 6.48 11.34
N CYS A 109 -11.59 5.71 11.67
CA CYS A 109 -11.68 4.33 12.15
C CYS A 109 -11.97 4.21 13.66
N GLY A 110 -12.27 5.30 14.36
CA GLY A 110 -12.61 5.28 15.79
C GLY A 110 -11.42 5.20 16.75
N PHE A 111 -10.19 5.40 16.27
CA PHE A 111 -9.03 5.58 17.14
C PHE A 111 -8.95 7.03 17.60
N GLU A 112 -9.48 7.28 18.79
CA GLU A 112 -9.42 8.59 19.44
C GLU A 112 -7.97 9.04 19.67
N ASP A 113 -7.74 10.36 19.65
CA ASP A 113 -6.44 10.99 19.89
C ASP A 113 -5.30 10.55 18.96
N ALA A 114 -5.60 10.00 17.77
CA ALA A 114 -4.57 9.64 16.80
C ALA A 114 -3.69 10.84 16.38
N ILE A 115 -4.23 12.06 16.43
CA ILE A 115 -3.46 13.29 16.24
C ILE A 115 -2.36 13.50 17.28
N ASN A 116 -2.49 12.96 18.49
CA ASN A 116 -1.51 13.08 19.57
C ASN A 116 -0.42 12.00 19.48
N LEU A 117 -0.68 10.91 18.74
CA LEU A 117 0.31 9.86 18.50
C LEU A 117 1.46 10.33 17.62
N LYS A 118 2.64 9.71 17.80
CA LYS A 118 3.75 9.89 16.87
C LYS A 118 3.40 9.28 15.51
N ALA A 119 3.96 9.82 14.43
CA ALA A 119 3.81 9.25 13.09
C ALA A 119 4.31 7.79 13.04
N GLN A 120 5.53 7.59 13.54
CA GLN A 120 6.21 6.30 13.61
C GLN A 120 7.13 6.24 14.84
N CYS A 121 7.42 5.05 15.33
CA CYS A 121 8.46 4.82 16.33
C CYS A 121 9.85 5.05 15.73
N LYS A 122 10.80 5.48 16.56
CA LYS A 122 12.20 5.66 16.14
C LYS A 122 12.77 4.31 15.69
N ASP A 123 13.43 4.28 14.54
CA ASP A 123 14.10 3.11 13.95
C ASP A 123 13.20 1.87 13.79
N PHE A 124 11.88 2.05 13.67
CA PHE A 124 10.90 0.94 13.68
C PHE A 124 11.02 -0.01 14.88
N LYS A 125 11.62 0.49 15.98
CA LYS A 125 11.70 -0.22 17.24
C LYS A 125 10.41 -0.02 18.00
N PHE A 126 9.44 -0.89 17.70
CA PHE A 126 8.20 -0.98 18.45
C PHE A 126 8.51 -1.58 19.83
N MET A 127 7.90 -1.05 20.89
CA MET A 127 7.90 -1.76 22.16
C MET A 127 7.23 -3.11 21.94
N LYS A 128 7.80 -4.19 22.50
CA LYS A 128 7.18 -5.51 22.43
C LYS A 128 5.73 -5.39 22.93
N ASP A 129 4.81 -5.97 22.16
CA ASP A 129 3.38 -6.03 22.44
C ASP A 129 2.59 -4.71 22.41
N ALA A 130 3.25 -3.57 22.10
CA ALA A 130 2.55 -2.32 21.88
C ALA A 130 1.98 -2.24 20.45
N THR A 131 0.66 -2.39 20.33
CA THR A 131 -0.08 -2.23 19.05
C THR A 131 -0.47 -0.77 18.79
N HIS A 132 -0.56 0.08 19.83
CA HIS A 132 -1.03 1.47 19.73
C HIS A 132 0.05 2.54 20.00
N CYS A 133 1.33 2.23 19.80
CA CYS A 133 2.41 3.16 20.14
C CYS A 133 2.59 4.35 19.17
N CYS A 134 2.15 4.22 17.91
CA CYS A 134 2.24 5.26 16.88
C CYS A 134 1.22 4.99 15.77
N CYS A 135 0.88 6.01 14.97
CA CYS A 135 -0.10 5.87 13.89
C CYS A 135 0.26 4.73 12.91
N CYS A 136 1.54 4.68 12.51
CA CYS A 136 2.04 3.64 11.61
C CYS A 136 1.84 2.23 12.18
N ARG A 137 2.03 2.03 13.50
CA ARG A 137 1.86 0.72 14.13
C ARG A 137 0.39 0.29 14.16
N ILE A 138 -0.52 1.22 14.48
CA ILE A 138 -1.96 0.93 14.52
C ILE A 138 -2.45 0.51 13.14
N LEU A 139 -2.09 1.26 12.10
CA LEU A 139 -2.42 0.93 10.72
C LEU A 139 -1.81 -0.41 10.31
N TYR A 140 -0.52 -0.63 10.61
CA TYR A 140 0.17 -1.87 10.27
C TYR A 140 -0.46 -3.11 10.90
N THR A 141 -1.13 -2.98 12.05
CA THR A 141 -1.83 -4.09 12.71
C THR A 141 -3.27 -4.30 12.24
N GLN A 142 -3.81 -3.42 11.38
CA GLN A 142 -5.14 -3.63 10.82
C GLN A 142 -5.14 -4.82 9.84
N PRO A 143 -6.23 -5.61 9.79
CA PRO A 143 -6.29 -6.82 8.97
C PRO A 143 -5.97 -6.58 7.49
N ASP A 144 -6.47 -5.48 6.91
CA ASP A 144 -6.28 -5.09 5.51
C ASP A 144 -4.84 -4.69 5.17
N PHE A 145 -4.08 -4.15 6.12
CA PHE A 145 -2.65 -3.86 5.93
C PHE A 145 -1.73 -5.08 6.12
N VAL A 146 -2.17 -6.05 6.94
CA VAL A 146 -1.43 -7.31 7.18
C VAL A 146 -1.67 -8.30 6.04
N MET A 147 -2.94 -8.53 5.69
CA MET A 147 -3.40 -9.56 4.74
C MET A 147 -3.43 -9.06 3.30
N VAL A 148 -2.42 -8.30 2.91
CA VAL A 148 -2.30 -7.86 1.52
C VAL A 148 -1.77 -9.01 0.67
N GLU A 149 -2.58 -9.47 -0.27
CA GLU A 149 -2.25 -10.53 -1.22
C GLU A 149 -0.95 -10.24 -1.99
N LEU A 150 -0.18 -11.29 -2.17
CA LEU A 150 1.01 -11.26 -3.01
C LEU A 150 0.60 -11.37 -4.48
N LEU A 151 1.39 -10.79 -5.39
CA LEU A 151 1.11 -10.92 -6.83
C LEU A 151 1.10 -12.38 -7.32
N LEU A 152 1.76 -13.27 -6.59
CA LEU A 152 1.74 -14.70 -6.89
C LEU A 152 0.41 -15.38 -6.51
N GLU A 153 -0.36 -14.81 -5.60
CA GLU A 153 -1.64 -15.34 -5.13
C GLU A 153 -2.82 -14.84 -5.98
N THR A 154 -2.61 -13.82 -6.81
CA THR A 154 -3.66 -13.15 -7.60
C THR A 154 -3.93 -13.79 -8.99
N HIS A 155 -3.51 -15.04 -9.24
CA HIS A 155 -3.52 -15.68 -10.57
C HIS A 155 -4.13 -17.08 -10.62
#